data_AF-A0A399YQ58-F1
#
_entry.id   AF-A0A399YQ58-F1
#
_cell.length_a   1.000
_cell.length_b   1.000
_cell.length_c   1.000
_cell.angle_alpha   90.00
_cell.angle_beta   90.00
_cell.angle_gamma   90.00
#
_symmetry.space_group_name_H-M   'P 1'
#
loop_
_entity.id
_entity.type
_entity.pdbx_description
1 polymer ?
#
loop_
_entity_poly.entity_id
_entity_poly.type
_entity_poly.pdbx_seq_one_letter_code
_entity_poly.pdbx_strand_id
1 'polypeptide(L)'
;MTDGRALALDRLRADGASGPAVATFALQYDRLAAGATGLIHEADVAPAVPDVLLADLPDDPGQEESGRVALDATVVITLNGGLGTSMGLSGPKSLLPVREGLTFLDVTVRQVLALRRRLGVRLPLLLMDSFATREATLERLTAYPDLAVDDLPPDFLQSREPKLRADDLTPVRWPADPRLEWCPPGHGDLYPSLLASGLLDRLLEAGYRQAFVSNVDNLGAVPDPRLAAWFARSGVGYAAEVCPRTEMDRKGGHLVRRRTDGRLVLRDTAQTALEEMVHFMDAGKHPYVHTNNLWMDLARLREMLHERGGVLELPLIRNAKTVDPTDPSSTPVVQVETAMGGAVELFDDAVSVGVTRERFVPVKTTNELLLLRSDVYEVSDETAYLLRRTVDEAPVVTLAREHYAMVDDLDARFPHGAPGLRRARRLDVAGDWTFGSGVEVVGAVTLPDEGPSRVPDGTVLTG
;
A
#
# COMPACT_ATOMS: atom_id res chain seq x y z
N MET A 1 -2.51 -18.78 -35.64
CA MET A 1 -2.42 -17.79 -34.56
C MET A 1 -1.43 -18.33 -33.56
N THR A 2 -0.39 -17.59 -33.24
CA THR A 2 0.56 -17.97 -32.19
C THR A 2 -0.19 -17.99 -30.87
N ASP A 3 -0.10 -19.08 -30.12
CA ASP A 3 -0.76 -19.18 -28.82
C ASP A 3 -0.02 -18.31 -27.80
N GLY A 4 -0.47 -17.05 -27.65
CA GLY A 4 0.13 -16.06 -26.74
C GLY A 4 0.15 -16.54 -25.29
N ARG A 5 -0.86 -17.33 -24.88
CA ARG A 5 -0.94 -17.95 -23.56
C ARG A 5 0.17 -18.95 -23.36
N ALA A 6 0.34 -19.90 -24.29
CA ALA A 6 1.40 -20.89 -24.21
C ALA A 6 2.79 -20.23 -24.16
N LEU A 7 3.02 -19.22 -25.01
CA LEU A 7 4.28 -18.46 -25.00
C LEU A 7 4.54 -17.77 -23.65
N ALA A 8 3.53 -17.12 -23.07
CA ALA A 8 3.69 -16.44 -21.79
C ALA A 8 3.94 -17.42 -20.64
N LEU A 9 3.24 -18.55 -20.61
CA LEU A 9 3.44 -19.61 -19.61
C LEU A 9 4.80 -20.29 -19.74
N ASP A 10 5.26 -20.60 -20.95
CA ASP A 10 6.58 -21.18 -21.17
C ASP A 10 7.68 -20.21 -20.76
N ARG A 11 7.49 -18.91 -21.04
CA ARG A 11 8.40 -17.87 -20.60
C ARG A 11 8.46 -17.75 -19.07
N LEU A 12 7.32 -17.80 -18.37
CA LEU A 12 7.27 -17.82 -16.91
C LEU A 12 7.99 -19.04 -16.32
N ARG A 13 7.75 -20.24 -16.87
CA ARG A 13 8.43 -21.46 -16.42
C ARG A 13 9.93 -21.39 -16.65
N ALA A 14 10.37 -20.89 -17.79
CA ALA A 14 11.79 -20.69 -18.09
C ALA A 14 12.46 -19.67 -17.16
N ASP A 15 11.68 -18.72 -16.62
CA ASP A 15 12.12 -17.73 -15.64
C ASP A 15 12.22 -18.28 -14.20
N GLY A 16 11.75 -19.51 -13.97
CA GLY A 16 11.72 -20.13 -12.64
C GLY A 16 10.54 -19.70 -11.78
N ALA A 17 9.46 -19.18 -12.38
CA ALA A 17 8.23 -18.84 -11.66
C ALA A 17 7.66 -20.08 -10.92
N SER A 18 7.15 -19.85 -9.71
CA SER A 18 6.58 -20.91 -8.89
C SER A 18 5.29 -21.48 -9.50
N GLY A 19 4.92 -22.70 -9.12
CA GLY A 19 3.64 -23.31 -9.53
C GLY A 19 2.43 -22.40 -9.26
N PRO A 20 2.26 -21.87 -8.04
CA PRO A 20 1.20 -20.90 -7.71
C PRO A 20 1.21 -19.64 -8.58
N ALA A 21 2.40 -19.07 -8.86
CA ALA A 21 2.51 -17.88 -9.71
C ALA A 21 2.10 -18.17 -11.17
N VAL A 22 2.58 -19.29 -11.74
CA VAL A 22 2.21 -19.72 -13.10
C VAL A 22 0.71 -19.98 -13.21
N ALA A 23 0.12 -20.65 -12.22
CA ALA A 23 -1.31 -20.96 -12.20
C ALA A 23 -2.17 -19.70 -12.04
N THR A 24 -1.75 -18.77 -11.18
CA THR A 24 -2.41 -17.47 -11.00
C THR A 24 -2.37 -16.64 -12.29
N PHE A 25 -1.20 -16.54 -12.93
CA PHE A 25 -1.08 -15.86 -14.22
C PHE A 25 -1.95 -16.51 -15.29
N ALA A 26 -2.00 -17.84 -15.36
CA ALA A 26 -2.84 -18.55 -16.33
C ALA A 26 -4.33 -18.19 -16.17
N LEU A 27 -4.83 -18.18 -14.94
CA LEU A 27 -6.20 -17.77 -14.63
C LEU A 27 -6.48 -16.34 -15.10
N GLN A 28 -5.58 -15.40 -14.77
CA GLN A 28 -5.80 -13.99 -15.10
C GLN A 28 -5.64 -13.72 -16.61
N TYR A 29 -4.74 -14.44 -17.29
CA TYR A 29 -4.64 -14.43 -18.75
C TYR A 29 -5.94 -14.88 -19.39
N ASP A 30 -6.51 -15.99 -18.91
CA ASP A 30 -7.76 -16.55 -19.46
C ASP A 30 -8.94 -15.57 -19.27
N ARG A 31 -9.01 -14.91 -18.10
CA ARG A 31 -10.00 -13.83 -17.84
C ARG A 31 -9.80 -12.64 -18.78
N LEU A 32 -8.56 -12.18 -18.95
CA LEU A 32 -8.23 -11.08 -19.86
C LEU A 32 -8.61 -11.42 -21.31
N ALA A 33 -8.26 -12.61 -21.78
CA ALA A 33 -8.55 -13.09 -23.13
C ALA A 33 -10.07 -13.27 -23.38
N ALA A 34 -10.84 -13.61 -22.34
CA ALA A 34 -12.30 -13.66 -22.38
C ALA A 34 -12.97 -12.27 -22.39
N GLY A 35 -12.18 -11.18 -22.33
CA GLY A 35 -12.69 -9.80 -22.34
C GLY A 35 -13.16 -9.32 -20.96
N ALA A 36 -12.76 -9.99 -19.87
CA ALA A 36 -13.06 -9.50 -18.53
C ALA A 36 -12.46 -8.11 -18.33
N THR A 37 -13.30 -7.14 -17.98
CA THR A 37 -12.88 -5.75 -17.77
C THR A 37 -12.42 -5.50 -16.34
N GLY A 38 -12.85 -6.33 -15.38
CA GLY A 38 -12.61 -6.13 -13.95
C GLY A 38 -13.46 -5.02 -13.32
N LEU A 39 -14.42 -4.45 -14.07
CA LEU A 39 -15.26 -3.36 -13.60
C LEU A 39 -16.31 -3.86 -12.60
N ILE A 40 -16.52 -3.08 -11.54
CA ILE A 40 -17.57 -3.27 -10.54
C ILE A 40 -18.52 -2.09 -10.68
N HIS A 41 -19.75 -2.36 -11.14
CA HIS A 41 -20.76 -1.34 -11.37
C HIS A 41 -21.45 -0.93 -10.07
N GLU A 42 -21.75 0.35 -9.95
CA GLU A 42 -22.46 0.95 -8.83
C GLU A 42 -23.85 0.32 -8.63
N ALA A 43 -24.49 -0.13 -9.70
CA ALA A 43 -25.79 -0.80 -9.65
C ALA A 43 -25.73 -2.17 -8.93
N ASP A 44 -24.59 -2.85 -8.97
CA ASP A 44 -24.41 -4.20 -8.43
C ASP A 44 -24.00 -4.21 -6.95
N VAL A 45 -23.74 -3.02 -6.39
CA VAL A 45 -23.19 -2.86 -5.05
C VAL A 45 -23.99 -1.86 -4.20
N ALA A 46 -23.82 -1.94 -2.90
CA ALA A 46 -24.30 -0.98 -1.92
C ALA A 46 -23.12 -0.46 -1.09
N PRO A 47 -23.20 0.78 -0.55
CA PRO A 47 -22.17 1.29 0.35
C PRO A 47 -21.91 0.34 1.52
N ALA A 48 -20.64 0.19 1.91
CA ALA A 48 -20.27 -0.49 3.15
C ALA A 48 -19.92 0.53 4.24
N VAL A 49 -20.36 0.24 5.46
CA VAL A 49 -19.90 0.88 6.69
C VAL A 49 -19.13 -0.16 7.52
N PRO A 50 -18.20 0.27 8.38
CA PRO A 50 -17.48 -0.63 9.26
C PRO A 50 -18.42 -1.56 10.04
N ASP A 51 -18.10 -2.84 10.07
CA ASP A 51 -18.81 -3.83 10.87
C ASP A 51 -18.50 -3.66 12.36
N VAL A 52 -17.27 -3.26 12.67
CA VAL A 52 -16.81 -2.93 14.03
C VAL A 52 -15.98 -1.66 14.01
N LEU A 53 -15.92 -0.94 15.14
CA LEU A 53 -15.05 0.22 15.32
C LEU A 53 -13.97 -0.12 16.34
N LEU A 54 -12.70 0.21 16.02
CA LEU A 54 -11.58 0.04 16.96
C LEU A 54 -11.82 0.79 18.28
N ALA A 55 -12.45 1.97 18.20
CA ALA A 55 -12.81 2.77 19.35
C ALA A 55 -13.81 2.07 20.29
N ASP A 56 -14.68 1.23 19.73
CA ASP A 56 -15.76 0.55 20.47
C ASP A 56 -15.36 -0.84 20.97
N LEU A 57 -14.12 -1.29 20.69
CA LEU A 57 -13.65 -2.58 21.21
C LEU A 57 -13.59 -2.53 22.73
N PRO A 58 -14.18 -3.53 23.43
CA PRO A 58 -14.33 -3.50 24.87
C PRO A 58 -12.96 -3.45 25.57
N ASP A 59 -12.92 -2.68 26.65
CA ASP A 59 -11.81 -2.70 27.59
C ASP A 59 -11.93 -3.94 28.47
N ASP A 60 -11.08 -4.92 28.19
CA ASP A 60 -10.93 -6.12 29.02
C ASP A 60 -9.96 -5.81 30.18
N PRO A 61 -10.27 -6.17 31.44
CA PRO A 61 -9.29 -6.12 32.54
C PRO A 61 -7.95 -6.83 32.23
N GLY A 62 -7.92 -7.77 31.27
CA GLY A 62 -6.72 -8.40 30.73
C GLY A 62 -6.25 -7.88 29.36
N GLN A 63 -6.71 -6.70 28.91
CA GLN A 63 -6.48 -6.21 27.54
C GLN A 63 -4.99 -6.10 27.19
N GLU A 64 -4.15 -5.62 28.11
CA GLU A 64 -2.70 -5.51 27.88
C GLU A 64 -2.07 -6.89 27.66
N GLU A 65 -2.37 -7.86 28.52
CA GLU A 65 -1.84 -9.22 28.40
C GLU A 65 -2.39 -9.94 27.16
N SER A 66 -3.68 -9.81 26.88
CA SER A 66 -4.29 -10.40 25.68
C SER A 66 -3.71 -9.81 24.39
N GLY A 67 -3.45 -8.49 24.38
CA GLY A 67 -2.78 -7.80 23.27
C GLY A 67 -1.33 -8.23 23.11
N ARG A 68 -0.61 -8.40 24.22
CA ARG A 68 0.75 -8.94 24.23
C ARG A 68 0.80 -10.35 23.65
N VAL A 69 -0.06 -11.25 24.13
CA VAL A 69 -0.15 -12.65 23.64
C VAL A 69 -0.52 -12.68 22.16
N ALA A 70 -1.50 -11.90 21.74
CA ALA A 70 -1.91 -11.84 20.34
C ALA A 70 -0.80 -11.31 19.44
N LEU A 71 -0.10 -10.24 19.85
CA LEU A 71 1.04 -9.71 19.09
C LEU A 71 2.25 -10.64 19.09
N ASP A 72 2.48 -11.42 20.14
CA ASP A 72 3.53 -12.45 20.13
C ASP A 72 3.25 -13.57 19.11
N ALA A 73 1.97 -13.84 18.84
CA ALA A 73 1.51 -14.74 17.80
C ALA A 73 1.26 -14.06 16.43
N THR A 74 1.66 -12.79 16.27
CA THR A 74 1.46 -12.01 15.03
C THR A 74 2.77 -11.89 14.25
N VAL A 75 2.70 -12.05 12.93
CA VAL A 75 3.74 -11.61 11.98
C VAL A 75 3.33 -10.31 11.31
N VAL A 76 4.27 -9.38 11.15
CA VAL A 76 4.09 -8.17 10.35
C VAL A 76 4.61 -8.45 8.96
N ILE A 77 3.79 -8.23 7.93
CA ILE A 77 4.20 -8.32 6.53
C ILE A 77 4.02 -6.94 5.89
N THR A 78 5.11 -6.34 5.43
CA THR A 78 5.06 -5.02 4.79
C THR A 78 5.33 -5.14 3.30
N LEU A 79 4.40 -4.63 2.48
CA LEU A 79 4.53 -4.60 1.04
C LEU A 79 5.61 -3.59 0.62
N ASN A 80 6.67 -4.07 -0.03
CA ASN A 80 7.84 -3.29 -0.37
C ASN A 80 8.28 -3.46 -1.85
N GLY A 81 7.52 -4.18 -2.67
CA GLY A 81 7.89 -4.43 -4.07
C GLY A 81 7.77 -3.23 -5.02
N GLY A 82 7.14 -2.13 -4.58
CA GLY A 82 6.86 -0.96 -5.40
C GLY A 82 8.03 0.02 -5.54
N LEU A 83 8.24 0.49 -6.77
CA LEU A 83 9.15 1.60 -7.05
C LEU A 83 8.41 2.94 -6.95
N GLY A 84 9.09 4.00 -6.50
CA GLY A 84 8.52 5.34 -6.43
C GLY A 84 8.52 6.10 -7.76
N THR A 85 8.32 5.40 -8.89
CA THR A 85 8.48 5.97 -10.25
C THR A 85 7.55 7.14 -10.52
N SER A 86 6.34 7.15 -9.95
CA SER A 86 5.41 8.28 -10.08
C SER A 86 5.91 9.56 -9.40
N MET A 87 6.90 9.44 -8.52
CA MET A 87 7.56 10.54 -7.80
C MET A 87 9.02 10.70 -8.26
N GLY A 88 9.42 10.08 -9.38
CA GLY A 88 10.75 10.21 -9.95
C GLY A 88 11.85 9.37 -9.29
N LEU A 89 11.51 8.43 -8.40
CA LEU A 89 12.51 7.60 -7.72
C LEU A 89 13.01 6.47 -8.63
N SER A 90 14.33 6.25 -8.60
CA SER A 90 15.02 5.15 -9.29
C SER A 90 15.12 3.86 -8.45
N GLY A 91 14.82 3.93 -7.15
CA GLY A 91 14.94 2.82 -6.19
C GLY A 91 13.64 2.50 -5.45
N PRO A 92 13.72 1.63 -4.42
CA PRO A 92 12.57 1.29 -3.58
C PRO A 92 11.97 2.54 -2.96
N LYS A 93 10.65 2.65 -3.01
CA LYS A 93 9.95 3.77 -2.37
C LYS A 93 10.20 3.81 -0.86
N SER A 94 10.43 2.65 -0.24
CA SER A 94 10.71 2.52 1.18
C SER A 94 11.98 3.23 1.64
N LEU A 95 12.93 3.48 0.72
CA LEU A 95 14.18 4.18 1.01
C LEU A 95 14.09 5.69 0.78
N LEU A 96 12.92 6.23 0.43
CA LEU A 96 12.68 7.66 0.35
C LEU A 96 12.79 8.28 1.76
N PRO A 97 13.64 9.31 1.98
CA PRO A 97 13.65 10.04 3.24
C PRO A 97 12.34 10.77 3.48
N VAL A 98 11.72 10.49 4.63
CA VAL A 98 10.41 11.03 5.01
C VAL A 98 10.48 12.03 6.12
N ARG A 99 11.41 11.87 7.08
CA ARG A 99 11.51 12.74 8.24
C ARG A 99 12.82 12.54 8.98
N GLU A 100 13.49 13.63 9.37
CA GLU A 100 14.70 13.59 10.22
C GLU A 100 15.80 12.63 9.71
N GLY A 101 15.94 12.52 8.39
CA GLY A 101 16.88 11.60 7.75
C GLY A 101 16.47 10.12 7.80
N LEU A 102 15.32 9.79 8.39
CA LEU A 102 14.73 8.45 8.36
C LEU A 102 13.96 8.25 7.06
N THR A 103 14.08 7.04 6.52
CA THR A 103 13.28 6.55 5.40
C THR A 103 11.98 5.89 5.89
N PHE A 104 11.06 5.55 4.99
CA PHE A 104 9.88 4.75 5.38
C PHE A 104 10.27 3.43 6.04
N LEU A 105 11.30 2.77 5.50
CA LEU A 105 11.80 1.50 6.02
C LEU A 105 12.35 1.67 7.44
N ASP A 106 13.12 2.73 7.69
CA ASP A 106 13.67 3.01 9.01
C ASP A 106 12.57 3.21 10.06
N VAL A 107 11.55 4.01 9.73
CA VAL A 107 10.42 4.24 10.63
C VAL A 107 9.68 2.92 10.90
N THR A 108 9.38 2.14 9.86
CA THR A 108 8.69 0.84 9.98
C THR A 108 9.46 -0.13 10.88
N VAL A 109 10.78 -0.29 10.65
CA VAL A 109 11.64 -1.16 11.47
C VAL A 109 11.66 -0.69 12.92
N ARG A 110 11.83 0.61 13.15
CA ARG A 110 11.91 1.16 14.51
C ARG A 110 10.58 1.10 15.25
N GLN A 111 9.43 1.21 14.56
CA GLN A 111 8.11 0.96 15.13
C GLN A 111 7.97 -0.47 15.65
N VAL A 112 8.35 -1.47 14.84
CA VAL A 112 8.32 -2.89 15.23
C VAL A 112 9.24 -3.12 16.43
N LEU A 113 10.49 -2.65 16.38
CA LEU A 113 11.45 -2.81 17.48
C LEU A 113 10.97 -2.12 18.77
N ALA A 114 10.35 -0.94 18.67
CA ALA A 114 9.78 -0.25 19.82
C ALA A 114 8.60 -1.02 20.43
N LEU A 115 7.72 -1.62 19.60
CA LEU A 115 6.67 -2.52 20.08
C LEU A 115 7.23 -3.76 20.77
N ARG A 116 8.24 -4.41 20.19
CA ARG A 116 8.93 -5.56 20.81
C ARG A 116 9.46 -5.20 22.20
N ARG A 117 10.17 -4.08 22.32
CA ARG A 117 10.71 -3.60 23.61
C ARG A 117 9.61 -3.29 24.62
N ARG A 118 8.54 -2.61 24.19
CA ARG A 118 7.45 -2.19 25.08
C ARG A 118 6.64 -3.36 25.62
N LEU A 119 6.37 -4.36 24.77
CA LEU A 119 5.45 -5.46 25.11
C LEU A 119 6.19 -6.78 25.43
N GLY A 120 7.48 -6.90 25.15
CA GLY A 120 8.21 -8.15 25.32
C GLY A 120 7.70 -9.27 24.41
N VAL A 121 7.53 -8.98 23.12
CA VAL A 121 6.97 -9.90 22.10
C VAL A 121 7.97 -10.13 20.96
N ARG A 122 7.84 -11.27 20.26
CA ARG A 122 8.70 -11.63 19.11
C ARG A 122 8.44 -10.77 17.88
N LEU A 123 7.17 -10.63 17.47
CA LEU A 123 6.68 -9.78 16.37
C LEU A 123 7.64 -9.66 15.15
N PRO A 124 7.86 -10.74 14.37
CA PRO A 124 8.69 -10.71 13.17
C PRO A 124 8.17 -9.71 12.13
N LEU A 125 9.10 -9.06 11.41
CA LEU A 125 8.80 -8.21 10.26
C LEU A 125 9.34 -8.90 9.01
N LEU A 126 8.44 -9.17 8.06
CA LEU A 126 8.76 -9.71 6.74
C LEU A 126 8.45 -8.65 5.68
N LEU A 127 9.40 -8.39 4.80
CA LEU A 127 9.21 -7.50 3.66
C LEU A 127 8.85 -8.33 2.42
N MET A 128 7.76 -7.98 1.75
CA MET A 128 7.47 -8.52 0.42
C MET A 128 8.18 -7.67 -0.61
N ASP A 129 9.38 -8.09 -0.99
CA ASP A 129 10.25 -7.39 -1.92
C ASP A 129 10.04 -7.86 -3.36
N SER A 130 10.36 -7.00 -4.31
CA SER A 130 10.49 -7.32 -5.72
C SER A 130 11.94 -7.47 -6.14
N PHE A 131 12.15 -8.03 -7.33
CA PHE A 131 13.47 -8.09 -7.97
C PHE A 131 14.13 -6.71 -8.14
N ALA A 132 13.35 -5.62 -8.08
CA ALA A 132 13.85 -4.25 -8.19
C ALA A 132 14.10 -3.58 -6.83
N THR A 133 13.70 -4.20 -5.73
CA THR A 133 13.73 -3.56 -4.40
C THR A 133 14.53 -4.33 -3.35
N ARG A 134 14.67 -5.65 -3.50
CA ARG A 134 15.28 -6.53 -2.50
C ARG A 134 16.71 -6.15 -2.11
N GLU A 135 17.61 -5.98 -3.08
CA GLU A 135 19.04 -5.76 -2.79
C GLU A 135 19.27 -4.53 -1.91
N ALA A 136 18.75 -3.38 -2.34
CA ALA A 136 18.88 -2.13 -1.60
C ALA A 136 18.15 -2.17 -0.24
N THR A 137 17.04 -2.91 -0.16
CA THR A 137 16.30 -3.12 1.10
C THR A 137 17.14 -3.93 2.08
N LEU A 138 17.67 -5.07 1.66
CA LEU A 138 18.51 -5.92 2.50
C LEU A 138 19.80 -5.22 2.94
N GLU A 139 20.42 -4.44 2.06
CA GLU A 139 21.57 -3.60 2.42
C GLU A 139 21.20 -2.62 3.55
N ARG A 140 20.04 -1.93 3.44
CA ARG A 140 19.57 -1.02 4.50
C ARG A 140 19.29 -1.75 5.82
N LEU A 141 18.76 -2.97 5.76
CA LEU A 141 18.45 -3.76 6.96
C LEU A 141 19.69 -4.20 7.75
N THR A 142 20.90 -4.20 7.16
CA THR A 142 22.14 -4.50 7.89
C THR A 142 22.39 -3.54 9.06
N ALA A 143 21.81 -2.34 9.04
CA ALA A 143 21.85 -1.38 10.14
C ALA A 143 21.00 -1.78 11.35
N TYR A 144 20.19 -2.85 11.25
CA TYR A 144 19.23 -3.28 12.27
C TYR A 144 19.41 -4.77 12.63
N PRO A 145 20.54 -5.16 13.25
CA PRO A 145 20.80 -6.56 13.60
C PRO A 145 19.75 -7.18 14.54
N ASP A 146 19.14 -6.35 15.41
CA ASP A 146 18.11 -6.77 16.36
C ASP A 146 16.74 -7.07 15.71
N LEU A 147 16.60 -6.85 14.39
CA LEU A 147 15.37 -7.14 13.66
C LEU A 147 15.12 -8.64 13.49
N ALA A 148 16.20 -9.43 13.37
CA ALA A 148 16.12 -10.87 13.15
C ALA A 148 15.33 -11.57 14.27
N VAL A 149 14.49 -12.52 13.89
CA VAL A 149 13.74 -13.38 14.82
C VAL A 149 13.96 -14.82 14.40
N ASP A 150 14.65 -15.57 15.25
CA ASP A 150 15.04 -16.96 14.99
C ASP A 150 15.72 -17.11 13.62
N ASP A 151 15.26 -18.04 12.80
CA ASP A 151 15.76 -18.32 11.45
C ASP A 151 14.85 -17.75 10.33
N LEU A 152 13.88 -16.89 10.68
CA LEU A 152 13.01 -16.26 9.71
C LEU A 152 13.81 -15.26 8.84
N PRO A 153 13.68 -15.32 7.50
CA PRO A 153 14.31 -14.32 6.64
C PRO A 153 13.63 -12.96 6.85
N PRO A 154 14.34 -11.83 6.60
CA PRO A 154 13.75 -10.50 6.71
C PRO A 154 12.80 -10.17 5.55
N ASP A 155 12.82 -10.95 4.48
CA ASP A 155 12.07 -10.72 3.26
C ASP A 155 11.63 -12.02 2.58
N PHE A 156 10.69 -11.87 1.65
CA PHE A 156 10.44 -12.86 0.60
C PHE A 156 10.14 -12.14 -0.72
N LEU A 157 10.46 -12.82 -1.82
CA LEU A 157 10.33 -12.25 -3.14
C LEU A 157 8.91 -12.46 -3.67
N GLN A 158 8.26 -11.38 -4.09
CA GLN A 158 7.10 -11.46 -4.96
C GLN A 158 7.51 -11.97 -6.36
N SER A 159 6.56 -12.53 -7.09
CA SER A 159 6.75 -13.02 -8.44
C SER A 159 6.82 -11.89 -9.47
N ARG A 160 7.08 -12.26 -10.73
CA ARG A 160 7.01 -11.35 -11.88
C ARG A 160 6.35 -12.07 -13.04
N GLU A 161 5.74 -11.29 -13.92
CA GLU A 161 5.04 -11.79 -15.11
C GLU A 161 5.43 -11.02 -16.36
N PRO A 162 5.34 -11.63 -17.56
CA PRO A 162 5.66 -10.95 -18.79
C PRO A 162 4.58 -9.92 -19.12
N LYS A 163 5.00 -8.71 -19.51
CA LYS A 163 4.09 -7.74 -20.11
C LYS A 163 3.56 -8.31 -21.43
N LEU A 164 2.25 -8.20 -21.63
CA LEU A 164 1.58 -8.72 -22.83
C LEU A 164 1.38 -7.59 -23.83
N ARG A 165 1.56 -7.83 -25.13
CA ARG A 165 1.23 -6.82 -26.13
C ARG A 165 -0.28 -6.54 -26.11
N ALA A 166 -0.66 -5.28 -26.29
CA ALA A 166 -2.06 -4.87 -26.21
C ALA A 166 -2.92 -5.36 -27.39
N ASP A 167 -2.30 -5.71 -28.53
CA ASP A 167 -2.98 -6.10 -29.76
C ASP A 167 -3.29 -7.60 -29.84
N ASP A 168 -2.38 -8.47 -29.38
CA ASP A 168 -2.50 -9.93 -29.53
C ASP A 168 -2.27 -10.74 -28.25
N LEU A 169 -2.01 -10.08 -27.12
CA LEU A 169 -1.72 -10.71 -25.82
C LEU A 169 -0.53 -11.69 -25.85
N THR A 170 0.39 -11.58 -26.81
CA THR A 170 1.66 -12.31 -26.77
C THR A 170 2.66 -11.59 -25.85
N PRO A 171 3.59 -12.30 -25.19
CA PRO A 171 4.58 -11.64 -24.34
C PRO A 171 5.48 -10.70 -25.16
N VAL A 172 5.61 -9.45 -24.73
CA VAL A 172 6.39 -8.43 -25.45
C VAL A 172 7.88 -8.79 -25.50
N ARG A 173 8.55 -8.39 -26.59
CA ARG A 173 10.00 -8.42 -26.73
C ARG A 173 10.52 -6.99 -26.80
N TRP A 174 11.55 -6.69 -26.04
CA TRP A 174 12.17 -5.38 -25.94
C TRP A 174 13.70 -5.52 -25.80
N PRO A 175 14.41 -5.82 -26.90
CA PRO A 175 15.85 -6.12 -26.85
C PRO A 175 16.73 -4.99 -26.30
N ALA A 176 16.26 -3.74 -26.36
CA ALA A 176 16.97 -2.59 -25.81
C ALA A 176 17.14 -2.68 -24.29
N ASP A 177 16.14 -3.24 -23.60
CA ASP A 177 16.22 -3.56 -22.17
C ASP A 177 15.24 -4.71 -21.84
N PRO A 178 15.72 -5.96 -21.83
CA PRO A 178 14.87 -7.13 -21.56
C PRO A 178 14.21 -7.11 -20.18
N ARG A 179 14.69 -6.30 -19.23
CA ARG A 179 14.07 -6.16 -17.91
C ARG A 179 12.69 -5.51 -18.02
N LEU A 180 12.51 -4.62 -18.99
CA LEU A 180 11.24 -3.94 -19.26
C LEU A 180 10.18 -4.86 -19.86
N GLU A 181 10.53 -6.09 -20.23
CA GLU A 181 9.56 -7.10 -20.68
C GLU A 181 8.76 -7.72 -19.52
N TRP A 182 9.12 -7.39 -18.27
CA TRP A 182 8.52 -7.96 -17.06
C TRP A 182 7.84 -6.88 -16.20
N CYS A 183 6.81 -7.27 -15.47
CA CYS A 183 6.16 -6.45 -14.45
C CYS A 183 5.82 -7.28 -13.20
N PRO A 184 5.67 -6.63 -12.04
CA PRO A 184 5.07 -7.27 -10.89
C PRO A 184 3.55 -7.50 -11.11
N PRO A 185 2.96 -8.61 -10.64
CA PRO A 185 1.53 -8.92 -10.80
C PRO A 185 0.61 -8.20 -9.79
N GLY A 186 1.02 -7.01 -9.34
CA GLY A 186 0.34 -6.28 -8.26
C GLY A 186 0.58 -6.90 -6.88
N HIS A 187 0.04 -6.25 -5.84
CA HIS A 187 0.26 -6.67 -4.46
C HIS A 187 -0.58 -7.87 -4.03
N GLY A 188 -1.58 -8.29 -4.83
CA GLY A 188 -2.30 -9.56 -4.63
C GLY A 188 -1.41 -10.80 -4.77
N ASP A 189 -0.21 -10.65 -5.34
CA ASP A 189 0.81 -11.70 -5.39
C ASP A 189 1.37 -12.11 -4.01
N LEU A 190 1.02 -11.36 -2.96
CA LEU A 190 1.29 -11.74 -1.57
C LEU A 190 0.96 -13.20 -1.29
N TYR A 191 -0.22 -13.66 -1.72
CA TYR A 191 -0.70 -15.00 -1.39
C TYR A 191 0.07 -16.12 -2.07
N PRO A 192 0.22 -16.14 -3.41
CA PRO A 192 1.01 -17.17 -4.08
C PRO A 192 2.50 -17.13 -3.68
N SER A 193 3.07 -15.95 -3.44
CA SER A 193 4.48 -15.82 -3.04
C SER A 193 4.74 -16.24 -1.59
N LEU A 194 3.82 -15.95 -0.67
CA LEU A 194 3.91 -16.42 0.72
C LEU A 194 3.83 -17.95 0.78
N LEU A 195 2.97 -18.57 -0.05
CA LEU A 195 2.91 -20.03 -0.18
C LEU A 195 4.20 -20.60 -0.80
N ALA A 196 4.61 -20.06 -1.95
CA ALA A 196 5.75 -20.59 -2.71
C ALA A 196 7.09 -20.46 -1.96
N SER A 197 7.22 -19.47 -1.09
CA SER A 197 8.40 -19.30 -0.24
C SER A 197 8.51 -20.34 0.90
N GLY A 198 7.42 -21.08 1.18
CA GLY A 198 7.33 -21.97 2.35
C GLY A 198 7.23 -21.24 3.68
N LEU A 199 7.15 -19.90 3.68
CA LEU A 199 7.08 -19.11 4.91
C LEU A 199 5.77 -19.33 5.66
N LEU A 200 4.67 -19.55 4.95
CA LEU A 200 3.38 -19.78 5.59
C LEU A 200 3.42 -20.97 6.55
N ASP A 201 4.00 -22.09 6.13
CA ASP A 201 4.17 -23.28 6.96
C ASP A 201 5.17 -23.04 8.10
N ARG A 202 6.33 -22.42 7.80
CA ARG A 202 7.34 -22.09 8.83
C ARG A 202 6.78 -21.18 9.93
N LEU A 203 5.96 -20.19 9.56
CA LEU A 203 5.32 -19.28 10.50
C LEU A 203 4.34 -20.04 11.43
N LEU A 204 3.52 -20.93 10.85
CA LEU A 204 2.57 -21.73 11.62
C LEU A 204 3.27 -22.69 12.58
N GLU A 205 4.34 -23.35 12.12
CA GLU A 205 5.21 -24.22 12.91
C GLU A 205 5.90 -23.48 14.07
N ALA A 206 6.34 -22.24 13.83
CA ALA A 206 6.93 -21.36 14.84
C ALA A 206 5.91 -20.74 15.83
N GLY A 207 4.63 -21.10 15.70
CA GLY A 207 3.58 -20.68 16.63
C GLY A 207 2.88 -19.37 16.27
N TYR A 208 3.18 -18.75 15.13
CA TYR A 208 2.42 -17.60 14.64
C TYR A 208 1.04 -18.04 14.16
N ARG A 209 0.04 -17.17 14.34
CA ARG A 209 -1.37 -17.46 14.06
C ARG A 209 -2.02 -16.44 13.15
N GLN A 210 -1.56 -15.20 13.20
CA GLN A 210 -2.14 -14.12 12.41
C GLN A 210 -1.05 -13.27 11.73
N ALA A 211 -1.41 -12.69 10.59
CA ALA A 211 -0.60 -11.69 9.91
C ALA A 211 -1.27 -10.33 9.98
N PHE A 212 -0.48 -9.30 10.29
CA PHE A 212 -0.81 -7.90 10.01
C PHE A 212 -0.07 -7.48 8.75
N VAL A 213 -0.79 -7.07 7.71
CA VAL A 213 -0.22 -6.71 6.42
C VAL A 213 -0.49 -5.25 6.09
N SER A 214 0.51 -4.52 5.63
CA SER A 214 0.38 -3.10 5.29
C SER A 214 1.30 -2.64 4.16
N ASN A 215 1.05 -1.44 3.62
CA ASN A 215 1.96 -0.80 2.68
C ASN A 215 3.12 -0.13 3.41
N VAL A 216 4.35 -0.22 2.86
CA VAL A 216 5.51 0.49 3.42
C VAL A 216 5.35 2.02 3.39
N ASP A 217 4.54 2.54 2.45
CA ASP A 217 4.30 3.97 2.31
C ASP A 217 3.17 4.51 3.23
N ASN A 218 2.62 3.67 4.11
CA ASN A 218 1.68 4.06 5.17
C ASN A 218 2.34 3.94 6.55
N LEU A 219 2.94 5.03 7.05
CA LEU A 219 3.62 5.02 8.35
C LEU A 219 2.68 4.99 9.56
N GLY A 220 1.36 5.15 9.34
CA GLY A 220 0.34 4.92 10.36
C GLY A 220 0.05 3.44 10.60
N ALA A 221 0.49 2.55 9.70
CA ALA A 221 0.18 1.13 9.75
C ALA A 221 1.05 0.36 10.75
N VAL A 222 0.68 0.43 12.02
CA VAL A 222 1.36 -0.28 13.11
C VAL A 222 0.39 -1.30 13.73
N PRO A 223 0.78 -2.57 13.98
CA PRO A 223 -0.10 -3.54 14.64
C PRO A 223 -0.62 -3.00 15.99
N ASP A 224 -1.95 -2.95 16.14
CA ASP A 224 -2.60 -2.50 17.36
C ASP A 224 -2.85 -3.71 18.30
N PRO A 225 -2.42 -3.67 19.58
CA PRO A 225 -2.61 -4.80 20.50
C PRO A 225 -4.09 -5.12 20.77
N ARG A 226 -4.97 -4.11 20.83
CA ARG A 226 -6.41 -4.32 21.08
C ARG A 226 -7.04 -4.99 19.87
N LEU A 227 -6.68 -4.55 18.67
CA LEU A 227 -7.17 -5.14 17.43
C LEU A 227 -6.63 -6.55 17.21
N ALA A 228 -5.35 -6.79 17.48
CA ALA A 228 -4.73 -8.11 17.46
C ALA A 228 -5.46 -9.09 18.38
N ALA A 229 -5.77 -8.68 19.61
CA ALA A 229 -6.47 -9.50 20.58
C ALA A 229 -7.93 -9.74 20.19
N TRP A 230 -8.63 -8.72 19.67
CA TRP A 230 -9.98 -8.88 19.15
C TRP A 230 -10.02 -9.86 17.98
N PHE A 231 -9.10 -9.74 17.02
CA PHE A 231 -9.02 -10.61 15.85
C PHE A 231 -8.81 -12.07 16.25
N ALA A 232 -7.86 -12.31 17.16
CA ALA A 232 -7.60 -13.65 17.69
C ALA A 232 -8.83 -14.27 18.40
N ARG A 233 -9.64 -13.47 19.10
CA ARG A 233 -10.84 -13.94 19.83
C ARG A 233 -12.07 -14.09 18.94
N SER A 234 -12.21 -13.28 17.91
CA SER A 234 -13.41 -13.29 17.05
C SER A 234 -13.48 -14.54 16.17
N GLY A 235 -12.32 -15.14 15.86
CA GLY A 235 -12.22 -16.32 14.99
C GLY A 235 -12.42 -16.00 13.50
N VAL A 236 -12.51 -14.71 13.15
CA VAL A 236 -12.71 -14.28 11.77
C VAL A 236 -11.45 -14.53 10.94
N GLY A 237 -11.61 -14.95 9.69
CA GLY A 237 -10.47 -15.31 8.84
C GLY A 237 -9.73 -14.10 8.27
N TYR A 238 -10.44 -12.98 8.13
CA TYR A 238 -9.93 -11.79 7.47
C TYR A 238 -10.59 -10.53 8.05
N ALA A 239 -9.79 -9.50 8.31
CA ALA A 239 -10.30 -8.18 8.62
C ALA A 239 -9.55 -7.08 7.87
N ALA A 240 -10.28 -6.16 7.24
CA ALA A 240 -9.71 -5.00 6.57
C ALA A 240 -10.00 -3.73 7.37
N GLU A 241 -8.95 -2.99 7.72
CA GLU A 241 -9.14 -1.66 8.30
C GLU A 241 -9.64 -0.68 7.22
N VAL A 242 -10.62 0.12 7.60
CA VAL A 242 -11.17 1.22 6.80
C VAL A 242 -11.25 2.46 7.68
N CYS A 243 -11.23 3.65 7.09
CA CYS A 243 -11.29 4.88 7.88
C CYS A 243 -11.99 5.99 7.10
N PRO A 244 -12.48 7.03 7.78
CA PRO A 244 -13.18 8.13 7.14
C PRO A 244 -12.35 8.74 6.00
N ARG A 245 -13.01 8.98 4.88
CA ARG A 245 -12.41 9.56 3.69
C ARG A 245 -12.18 11.06 3.84
N THR A 246 -11.11 11.57 3.25
CA THR A 246 -10.79 12.99 3.13
C THR A 246 -10.67 13.42 1.67
N GLU A 247 -10.57 14.73 1.40
CA GLU A 247 -10.35 15.28 0.06
C GLU A 247 -9.04 14.79 -0.61
N MET A 248 -8.10 14.29 0.20
CA MET A 248 -6.82 13.76 -0.27
C MET A 248 -6.91 12.31 -0.75
N ASP A 249 -7.99 11.59 -0.42
CA ASP A 249 -8.21 10.19 -0.83
C ASP A 249 -8.74 10.09 -2.28
N ARG A 250 -7.90 10.55 -3.21
CA ARG A 250 -8.19 10.59 -4.65
C ARG A 250 -7.85 9.29 -5.39
N LYS A 251 -7.01 8.44 -4.80
CA LYS A 251 -6.54 7.17 -5.37
C LYS A 251 -6.68 6.06 -4.33
N GLY A 252 -6.93 4.84 -4.81
CA GLY A 252 -7.12 3.64 -4.01
C GLY A 252 -8.51 3.06 -4.21
N GLY A 253 -9.04 2.42 -3.18
CA GLY A 253 -10.35 1.78 -3.20
C GLY A 253 -11.13 1.97 -1.90
N HIS A 254 -12.41 1.59 -1.95
CA HIS A 254 -13.29 1.51 -0.80
C HIS A 254 -14.00 0.16 -0.78
N LEU A 255 -14.47 -0.26 0.39
CA LEU A 255 -15.29 -1.45 0.50
C LEU A 255 -16.73 -1.13 0.11
N VAL A 256 -17.36 -2.08 -0.57
CA VAL A 256 -18.79 -2.09 -0.90
C VAL A 256 -19.37 -3.45 -0.54
N ARG A 257 -20.70 -3.53 -0.41
CA ARG A 257 -21.41 -4.82 -0.29
C ARG A 257 -21.99 -5.19 -1.63
N ARG A 258 -21.63 -6.36 -2.15
CA ARG A 258 -22.24 -6.90 -3.35
C ARG A 258 -23.71 -7.23 -3.09
N ARG A 259 -24.61 -6.80 -3.97
CA ARG A 259 -26.06 -6.96 -3.76
C ARG A 259 -26.54 -8.40 -3.86
N THR A 260 -25.87 -9.24 -4.64
CA THR A 260 -26.31 -10.61 -4.92
C THR A 260 -26.15 -11.55 -3.73
N ASP A 261 -25.17 -11.30 -2.85
CA ASP A 261 -24.85 -12.17 -1.72
C ASP A 261 -24.43 -11.45 -0.43
N GLY A 262 -24.39 -10.11 -0.43
CA GLY A 262 -24.07 -9.30 0.74
C GLY A 262 -22.59 -9.26 1.12
N ARG A 263 -21.72 -9.94 0.37
CA ARG A 263 -20.28 -10.02 0.67
C ARG A 263 -19.59 -8.68 0.51
N LEU A 264 -18.58 -8.46 1.34
CA LEU A 264 -17.66 -7.33 1.16
C LEU A 264 -16.83 -7.54 -0.11
N VAL A 265 -16.69 -6.47 -0.89
CA VAL A 265 -15.88 -6.42 -2.11
C VAL A 265 -15.05 -5.14 -2.06
N LEU A 266 -13.78 -5.24 -2.42
CA LEU A 266 -12.94 -4.06 -2.66
C LEU A 266 -13.24 -3.52 -4.07
N ARG A 267 -13.65 -2.26 -4.14
CA ARG A 267 -13.79 -1.53 -5.39
C ARG A 267 -12.69 -0.48 -5.50
N ASP A 268 -11.75 -0.69 -6.40
CA ASP A 268 -10.67 0.26 -6.71
C ASP A 268 -11.04 1.25 -7.82
N THR A 269 -10.29 2.33 -7.92
CA THR A 269 -10.35 3.29 -9.04
C THR A 269 -10.19 2.57 -10.38
N ALA A 270 -9.27 1.59 -10.47
CA ALA A 270 -9.05 0.81 -11.70
C ALA A 270 -10.23 -0.12 -12.06
N GLN A 271 -11.12 -0.38 -11.11
CA GLN A 271 -12.31 -1.22 -11.26
C GLN A 271 -13.59 -0.38 -11.41
N THR A 272 -13.46 0.92 -11.63
CA THR A 272 -14.58 1.86 -11.74
C THR A 272 -14.67 2.38 -13.16
N ALA A 273 -15.86 2.30 -13.76
CA ALA A 273 -16.12 2.88 -15.08
C ALA A 273 -15.98 4.41 -15.04
N LEU A 274 -15.50 5.02 -16.13
CA LEU A 274 -15.20 6.47 -16.15
C LEU A 274 -16.43 7.32 -15.82
N GLU A 275 -17.59 6.93 -16.32
CA GLU A 275 -18.88 7.54 -16.07
C GLU A 275 -19.39 7.37 -14.63
N GLU A 276 -18.91 6.35 -13.92
CA GLU A 276 -19.27 6.08 -12.52
C GLU A 276 -18.29 6.69 -11.51
N MET A 277 -17.21 7.33 -11.98
CA MET A 277 -16.24 8.02 -11.12
C MET A 277 -16.89 9.08 -10.22
N VAL A 278 -18.00 9.69 -10.67
CA VAL A 278 -18.78 10.63 -9.86
C VAL A 278 -19.32 9.98 -8.59
N HIS A 279 -19.74 8.71 -8.65
CA HIS A 279 -20.19 7.95 -7.49
C HIS A 279 -19.01 7.47 -6.66
N PHE A 280 -17.97 6.97 -7.33
CA PHE A 280 -16.77 6.49 -6.63
C PHE A 280 -16.11 7.59 -5.80
N MET A 281 -16.14 8.84 -6.25
CA MET A 281 -15.54 9.99 -5.55
C MET A 281 -16.47 10.64 -4.53
N ASP A 282 -17.73 10.24 -4.45
CA ASP A 282 -18.71 10.80 -3.51
C ASP A 282 -18.49 10.22 -2.10
N ALA A 283 -17.85 11.02 -1.23
CA ALA A 283 -17.62 10.66 0.17
C ALA A 283 -18.90 10.62 1.02
N GLY A 284 -20.01 11.24 0.58
CA GLY A 284 -21.30 11.09 1.24
C GLY A 284 -21.92 9.71 0.96
N LYS A 285 -21.65 9.16 -0.22
CA LYS A 285 -22.13 7.83 -0.65
C LYS A 285 -21.22 6.70 -0.18
N HIS A 286 -19.90 6.85 -0.34
CA HIS A 286 -18.88 5.90 0.06
C HIS A 286 -17.91 6.57 1.07
N PRO A 287 -18.29 6.64 2.36
CA PRO A 287 -17.62 7.50 3.35
C PRO A 287 -16.31 6.95 3.91
N TYR A 288 -15.97 5.70 3.60
CA TYR A 288 -14.76 5.05 4.12
C TYR A 288 -13.82 4.67 2.99
N VAL A 289 -12.53 4.92 3.18
CA VAL A 289 -11.45 4.45 2.31
C VAL A 289 -10.83 3.18 2.90
N HIS A 290 -10.44 2.25 2.04
CA HIS A 290 -9.73 1.03 2.43
C HIS A 290 -8.25 1.36 2.71
N THR A 291 -7.75 0.98 3.89
CA THR A 291 -6.40 1.39 4.31
C THR A 291 -5.29 0.51 3.75
N ASN A 292 -5.64 -0.67 3.25
CA ASN A 292 -4.70 -1.75 2.95
C ASN A 292 -3.95 -2.26 4.19
N ASN A 293 -4.41 -1.94 5.41
CA ASN A 293 -4.00 -2.61 6.64
C ASN A 293 -4.94 -3.80 6.85
N LEU A 294 -4.40 -5.00 6.77
CA LEU A 294 -5.16 -6.25 6.76
C LEU A 294 -4.73 -7.16 7.90
N TRP A 295 -5.70 -7.84 8.48
CA TRP A 295 -5.49 -8.92 9.44
C TRP A 295 -5.96 -10.22 8.82
N MET A 296 -5.15 -11.27 8.92
CA MET A 296 -5.47 -12.57 8.33
C MET A 296 -5.10 -13.71 9.27
N ASP A 297 -5.98 -14.70 9.37
CA ASP A 297 -5.66 -15.97 10.02
C ASP A 297 -4.77 -16.80 9.08
N LEU A 298 -3.57 -17.13 9.55
CA LEU A 298 -2.55 -17.83 8.75
C LEU A 298 -2.98 -19.27 8.43
N ALA A 299 -3.66 -19.95 9.35
CA ALA A 299 -4.05 -21.34 9.16
C ALA A 299 -5.15 -21.44 8.10
N ARG A 300 -6.14 -20.55 8.16
CA ARG A 300 -7.23 -20.46 7.19
C ARG A 300 -6.74 -19.99 5.83
N LEU A 301 -5.80 -19.05 5.80
CA LEU A 301 -5.14 -18.65 4.55
C LEU A 301 -4.41 -19.85 3.91
N ARG A 302 -3.66 -20.63 4.70
CA ARG A 302 -2.97 -21.83 4.22
C ARG A 302 -3.95 -22.87 3.67
N GLU A 303 -5.01 -23.17 4.42
CA GLU A 303 -6.05 -24.12 3.99
C GLU A 303 -6.68 -23.69 2.67
N MET A 304 -7.10 -22.42 2.57
CA MET A 304 -7.68 -21.86 1.35
C MET A 304 -6.72 -21.94 0.16
N LEU A 305 -5.44 -21.64 0.38
CA LEU A 305 -4.42 -21.73 -0.66
C LEU A 305 -4.19 -23.19 -1.10
N HIS A 306 -4.11 -24.15 -0.18
CA HIS A 306 -3.94 -25.56 -0.51
C HIS A 306 -5.15 -26.13 -1.26
N GLU A 307 -6.37 -25.85 -0.80
CA GLU A 307 -7.62 -26.30 -1.44
C GLU A 307 -7.74 -25.78 -2.88
N ARG A 308 -7.22 -24.58 -3.15
CA ARG A 308 -7.28 -23.92 -4.46
C ARG A 308 -6.00 -24.12 -5.29
N GLY A 309 -5.12 -25.03 -4.91
CA GLY A 309 -3.88 -25.32 -5.65
C GLY A 309 -2.93 -24.12 -5.76
N GLY A 310 -2.94 -23.22 -4.77
CA GLY A 310 -2.13 -22.02 -4.68
C GLY A 310 -2.70 -20.80 -5.41
N VAL A 311 -3.93 -20.87 -5.93
CA VAL A 311 -4.56 -19.79 -6.69
C VAL A 311 -5.72 -19.18 -5.92
N LEU A 312 -5.57 -17.93 -5.48
CA LEU A 312 -6.70 -17.14 -5.00
C LEU A 312 -7.32 -16.39 -6.19
N GLU A 313 -8.62 -16.55 -6.38
CA GLU A 313 -9.37 -16.03 -7.52
C GLU A 313 -9.65 -14.52 -7.42
N LEU A 314 -8.62 -13.72 -7.17
CA LEU A 314 -8.73 -12.27 -7.01
C LEU A 314 -9.22 -11.58 -8.29
N PRO A 315 -9.95 -10.45 -8.18
CA PRO A 315 -10.40 -9.69 -9.34
C PRO A 315 -9.24 -9.22 -10.23
N LEU A 316 -9.41 -9.36 -11.54
CA LEU A 316 -8.47 -8.89 -12.55
C LEU A 316 -8.39 -7.37 -12.54
N ILE A 317 -7.18 -6.83 -12.50
CA ILE A 317 -6.87 -5.43 -12.81
C ILE A 317 -6.10 -5.40 -14.13
N ARG A 318 -6.66 -4.74 -15.14
CA ARG A 318 -6.06 -4.58 -16.46
C ARG A 318 -5.39 -3.21 -16.58
N ASN A 319 -4.07 -3.17 -16.50
CA ASN A 319 -3.31 -1.92 -16.63
C ASN A 319 -2.73 -1.75 -18.04
N ALA A 320 -3.27 -0.78 -18.80
CA ALA A 320 -2.73 -0.39 -20.09
C ALA A 320 -1.52 0.55 -19.90
N LYS A 321 -0.39 0.18 -20.51
CA LYS A 321 0.91 0.88 -20.41
C LYS A 321 1.64 0.84 -21.76
N THR A 322 2.82 1.44 -21.78
CA THR A 322 3.84 1.19 -22.80
C THR A 322 4.95 0.32 -22.18
N VAL A 323 5.68 -0.45 -23.00
CA VAL A 323 6.74 -1.35 -22.50
C VAL A 323 7.84 -0.58 -21.78
N ASP A 324 8.23 0.57 -22.33
CA ASP A 324 9.09 1.55 -21.68
C ASP A 324 8.23 2.70 -21.14
N PRO A 325 8.15 2.89 -19.80
CA PRO A 325 7.32 3.94 -19.20
C PRO A 325 7.88 5.35 -19.42
N THR A 326 9.14 5.49 -19.86
CA THR A 326 9.79 6.77 -20.18
C THR A 326 9.63 7.16 -21.64
N ASP A 327 9.25 6.22 -22.50
CA ASP A 327 8.99 6.42 -23.92
C ASP A 327 7.51 6.15 -24.28
N PRO A 328 6.69 7.20 -24.43
CA PRO A 328 5.29 7.08 -24.83
C PRO A 328 5.07 6.46 -26.21
N SER A 329 6.10 6.38 -27.06
CA SER A 329 6.03 5.77 -28.39
C SER A 329 6.37 4.28 -28.40
N SER A 330 6.86 3.75 -27.27
CA SER A 330 7.20 2.34 -27.13
C SER A 330 5.96 1.44 -27.20
N THR A 331 6.17 0.14 -27.47
CA THR A 331 5.09 -0.82 -27.74
C THR A 331 4.01 -0.78 -26.65
N PRO A 332 2.72 -0.57 -26.99
CA PRO A 332 1.62 -0.67 -26.05
C PRO A 332 1.50 -2.09 -25.48
N VAL A 333 1.36 -2.17 -24.16
CA VAL A 333 1.28 -3.42 -23.40
C VAL A 333 0.16 -3.39 -22.38
N VAL A 334 -0.25 -4.58 -21.95
CA VAL A 334 -1.12 -4.83 -20.82
C VAL A 334 -0.31 -5.52 -19.73
N GLN A 335 -0.46 -5.02 -18.51
CA GLN A 335 0.01 -5.64 -17.27
C GLN A 335 -1.21 -6.20 -16.55
N VAL A 336 -1.07 -7.41 -16.01
CA VAL A 336 -2.15 -8.11 -15.34
C VAL A 336 -1.87 -8.07 -13.85
N GLU A 337 -2.71 -7.35 -13.12
CA GLU A 337 -2.49 -7.15 -11.69
C GLU A 337 -3.66 -7.69 -10.88
N THR A 338 -3.39 -7.95 -9.61
CA THR A 338 -4.41 -8.21 -8.59
C THR A 338 -4.11 -7.38 -7.35
N ALA A 339 -5.16 -7.01 -6.63
CA ALA A 339 -5.05 -6.28 -5.36
C ALA A 339 -5.24 -7.24 -4.19
N MET A 340 -4.31 -7.22 -3.22
CA MET A 340 -4.41 -8.05 -2.01
C MET A 340 -5.74 -7.85 -1.26
N GLY A 341 -6.21 -6.61 -1.15
CA GLY A 341 -7.48 -6.32 -0.49
C GLY A 341 -8.69 -6.97 -1.16
N GLY A 342 -8.57 -7.42 -2.41
CA GLY A 342 -9.58 -8.22 -3.11
C GLY A 342 -9.85 -9.57 -2.43
N ALA A 343 -8.92 -10.08 -1.61
CA ALA A 343 -9.13 -11.33 -0.87
C ALA A 343 -10.30 -11.25 0.12
N VAL A 344 -10.75 -10.04 0.48
CA VAL A 344 -11.92 -9.82 1.35
C VAL A 344 -13.15 -10.60 0.87
N GLU A 345 -13.34 -10.79 -0.44
CA GLU A 345 -14.50 -11.49 -1.00
C GLU A 345 -14.41 -13.02 -0.91
N LEU A 346 -13.21 -13.54 -0.61
CA LEU A 346 -12.90 -14.97 -0.53
C LEU A 346 -13.13 -15.55 0.87
N PHE A 347 -13.27 -14.70 1.90
CA PHE A 347 -13.60 -15.09 3.26
C PHE A 347 -15.09 -14.81 3.52
N ASP A 348 -15.86 -15.86 3.79
CA ASP A 348 -17.30 -15.74 4.09
C ASP A 348 -17.60 -14.89 5.33
N ASP A 349 -16.63 -14.81 6.23
CA ASP A 349 -16.67 -14.10 7.51
C ASP A 349 -15.70 -12.90 7.54
N ALA A 350 -15.36 -12.34 6.38
CA ALA A 350 -14.57 -11.11 6.31
C ALA A 350 -15.26 -9.96 7.05
N VAL A 351 -14.48 -9.20 7.83
CA VAL A 351 -14.96 -8.06 8.61
C VAL A 351 -14.26 -6.77 8.20
N SER A 352 -14.99 -5.67 8.13
CA SER A 352 -14.43 -4.32 8.01
C SER A 352 -14.30 -3.66 9.39
N VAL A 353 -13.12 -3.12 9.69
CA VAL A 353 -12.79 -2.50 10.99
C VAL A 353 -12.58 -1.01 10.78
N GLY A 354 -13.43 -0.18 11.39
CA GLY A 354 -13.30 1.27 11.34
C GLY A 354 -12.21 1.75 12.29
N VAL A 355 -11.22 2.44 11.72
CA VAL A 355 -10.08 3.01 12.44
C VAL A 355 -9.99 4.52 12.27
N THR A 356 -9.21 5.16 13.15
CA THR A 356 -8.90 6.59 13.04
C THR A 356 -7.90 6.84 11.92
N ARG A 357 -7.81 8.11 11.51
CA ARG A 357 -6.93 8.54 10.43
C ARG A 357 -5.44 8.39 10.73
N GLU A 358 -5.07 8.30 12.00
CA GLU A 358 -3.69 8.06 12.44
C GLU A 358 -3.14 6.72 11.93
N ARG A 359 -4.02 5.76 11.61
CA ARG A 359 -3.63 4.44 11.07
C ARG A 359 -3.49 4.41 9.54
N PHE A 360 -3.80 5.52 8.86
CA PHE A 360 -3.67 5.63 7.42
C PHE A 360 -3.16 7.02 7.02
N VAL A 361 -1.83 7.08 6.92
CA VAL A 361 -1.07 8.22 6.43
C VAL A 361 -0.24 7.77 5.22
N PRO A 362 -0.89 7.45 4.09
CA PRO A 362 -0.20 7.01 2.89
C PRO A 362 0.49 8.19 2.20
N VAL A 363 1.68 7.97 1.66
CA VAL A 363 2.34 8.96 0.79
C VAL A 363 2.25 8.48 -0.64
N LYS A 364 1.30 8.99 -1.44
CA LYS A 364 1.15 8.59 -2.85
C LYS A 364 1.73 9.60 -3.83
N THR A 365 1.81 10.86 -3.42
CA THR A 365 2.37 11.98 -4.17
C THR A 365 3.25 12.85 -3.29
N THR A 366 3.88 13.86 -3.88
CA THR A 366 4.65 14.86 -3.17
C THR A 366 3.80 15.77 -2.28
N ASN A 367 2.47 15.85 -2.49
CA ASN A 367 1.56 16.56 -1.59
C ASN A 367 1.59 15.95 -0.19
N GLU A 368 1.40 14.63 -0.10
CA GLU A 368 1.43 13.92 1.19
C GLU A 368 2.85 13.87 1.76
N LEU A 369 3.88 13.80 0.90
CA LEU A 369 5.27 13.85 1.35
C LEU A 369 5.61 15.18 2.03
N LEU A 370 5.19 16.31 1.44
CA LEU A 370 5.39 17.64 2.02
C LEU A 370 4.71 17.72 3.39
N LEU A 371 3.49 17.21 3.50
CA LEU A 371 2.74 17.16 4.75
C LEU A 371 3.47 16.30 5.80
N LEU A 372 3.94 15.11 5.43
CA LEU A 372 4.67 14.21 6.32
C LEU A 372 5.99 14.82 6.83
N ARG A 373 6.67 15.58 5.96
CA ARG A 373 7.91 16.32 6.27
C ARG A 373 7.67 17.59 7.09
N SER A 374 6.44 18.09 7.16
CA SER A 374 6.08 19.30 7.91
C SER A 374 5.93 19.06 9.40
N ASP A 375 5.68 20.15 10.13
CA ASP A 375 5.42 20.14 11.56
C ASP A 375 4.04 19.57 11.95
N VAL A 376 3.20 19.14 10.98
CA VAL A 376 1.87 18.50 11.18
C VAL A 376 1.97 17.09 11.77
N TYR A 377 3.06 16.41 11.48
CA TYR A 377 3.36 15.11 12.07
C TYR A 377 4.56 15.22 13.01
N GLU A 378 4.80 14.18 13.81
CA GLU A 378 6.02 13.95 14.59
C GLU A 378 6.32 12.44 14.63
N VAL A 379 7.61 12.10 14.59
CA VAL A 379 8.08 10.72 14.73
C VAL A 379 9.47 10.75 15.36
N SER A 380 9.63 10.12 16.52
CA SER A 380 10.90 10.14 17.25
C SER A 380 10.99 8.97 18.25
N ASP A 381 12.11 8.87 18.95
CA ASP A 381 12.24 7.92 20.07
C ASP A 381 11.15 8.15 21.14
N GLU A 382 10.79 9.41 21.43
CA GLU A 382 9.77 9.78 22.41
C GLU A 382 8.36 9.32 22.01
N THR A 383 8.07 9.24 20.71
CA THR A 383 6.81 8.69 20.21
C THR A 383 6.87 7.17 20.00
N ALA A 384 7.97 6.52 20.40
CA ALA A 384 8.26 5.13 20.07
C ALA A 384 8.17 4.87 18.55
N TYR A 385 8.53 5.88 17.75
CA TYR A 385 8.41 5.93 16.29
C TYR A 385 6.98 5.78 15.75
N LEU A 386 5.96 5.80 16.61
CA LEU A 386 4.58 5.93 16.16
C LEU A 386 4.44 7.33 15.54
N LEU A 387 3.92 7.38 14.32
CA LEU A 387 3.63 8.65 13.68
C LEU A 387 2.47 9.31 14.43
N ARG A 388 2.71 10.48 15.01
CA ARG A 388 1.66 11.25 15.69
C ARG A 388 1.32 12.49 14.89
N ARG A 389 0.03 12.76 14.72
CA ARG A 389 -0.45 14.02 14.16
C ARG A 389 -0.53 15.05 15.28
N THR A 390 -0.01 16.24 15.05
CA THR A 390 0.10 17.29 16.07
C THR A 390 -0.99 18.36 15.95
N VAL A 391 -2.01 18.08 15.14
CA VAL A 391 -3.16 18.92 14.84
C VAL A 391 -4.41 18.05 14.81
N ASP A 392 -5.57 18.65 15.06
CA ASP A 392 -6.85 17.92 15.05
C ASP A 392 -7.23 17.45 13.64
N GLU A 393 -7.03 18.30 12.64
CA GLU A 393 -7.26 18.00 11.23
C GLU A 393 -6.01 18.34 10.43
N ALA A 394 -5.58 17.43 9.57
CA ALA A 394 -4.44 17.68 8.70
C ALA A 394 -4.84 18.67 7.58
N PRO A 395 -4.02 19.69 7.26
CA PRO A 395 -4.32 20.60 6.16
C PRO A 395 -4.31 19.90 4.81
N VAL A 396 -5.10 20.45 3.88
CA VAL A 396 -5.08 20.05 2.47
C VAL A 396 -3.90 20.72 1.78
N VAL A 397 -3.06 19.92 1.11
CA VAL A 397 -1.92 20.41 0.33
C VAL A 397 -2.15 20.04 -1.14
N THR A 398 -2.12 21.04 -2.01
CA THR A 398 -2.18 20.86 -3.46
C THR A 398 -0.98 21.53 -4.11
N LEU A 399 -0.09 20.74 -4.71
CA LEU A 399 1.04 21.24 -5.47
C LEU A 399 0.82 21.03 -6.97
N ALA A 400 1.19 22.03 -7.79
CA ALA A 400 1.16 21.95 -9.24
C ALA A 400 2.01 20.78 -9.76
N ARG A 401 1.40 19.87 -10.53
CA ARG A 401 2.08 18.64 -10.95
C ARG A 401 3.27 18.95 -11.85
N GLU A 402 3.17 20.00 -12.65
CA GLU A 402 4.17 20.45 -13.61
C GLU A 402 5.49 20.85 -12.93
N HIS A 403 5.45 21.24 -11.65
CA HIS A 403 6.59 21.76 -10.91
C HIS A 403 6.99 20.92 -9.70
N TYR A 404 6.10 20.07 -9.17
CA TYR A 404 6.33 19.38 -7.89
C TYR A 404 6.11 17.87 -7.94
N ALA A 405 5.84 17.27 -9.10
CA ALA A 405 5.54 15.83 -9.17
C ALA A 405 6.72 14.93 -8.75
N MET A 406 7.95 15.35 -9.04
CA MET A 406 9.16 14.59 -8.73
C MET A 406 9.75 15.02 -7.39
N VAL A 407 10.37 14.08 -6.67
CA VAL A 407 10.99 14.39 -5.36
C VAL A 407 12.11 15.42 -5.51
N ASP A 408 12.97 15.28 -6.52
CA ASP A 408 14.06 16.25 -6.75
C ASP A 408 13.52 17.67 -7.03
N ASP A 409 12.41 17.75 -7.76
CA ASP A 409 11.71 19.01 -8.04
C ASP A 409 11.10 19.63 -6.78
N LEU A 410 10.51 18.79 -5.91
CA LEU A 410 10.02 19.22 -4.60
C LEU A 410 11.17 19.74 -3.73
N ASP A 411 12.27 18.98 -3.64
CA ASP A 411 13.42 19.30 -2.80
C ASP A 411 14.10 20.60 -3.26
N ALA A 412 14.19 20.84 -4.58
CA ALA A 412 14.71 22.09 -5.14
C ALA A 412 13.87 23.33 -4.74
N ARG A 413 12.56 23.15 -4.55
CA ARG A 413 11.60 24.23 -4.24
C ARG A 413 11.34 24.39 -2.74
N PHE A 414 11.69 23.38 -1.95
CA PHE A 414 11.70 23.41 -0.48
C PHE A 414 13.11 23.13 0.06
N PRO A 415 14.13 23.94 -0.30
CA PRO A 415 15.53 23.66 0.03
C PRO A 415 15.83 23.70 1.54
N HIS A 416 14.91 24.27 2.33
CA HIS A 416 15.00 24.36 3.79
C HIS A 416 13.97 23.46 4.50
N GLY A 417 13.35 22.53 3.76
CA GLY A 417 12.28 21.67 4.25
C GLY A 417 10.89 22.29 4.07
N ALA A 418 9.89 21.56 4.56
CA ALA A 418 8.48 21.98 4.49
C ALA A 418 8.23 23.23 5.34
N PRO A 419 7.29 24.12 4.95
CA PRO A 419 6.88 25.25 5.78
C PRO A 419 6.15 24.77 7.03
N GLY A 420 5.97 25.66 8.00
CA GLY A 420 5.09 25.43 9.15
C GLY A 420 3.63 25.38 8.70
N LEU A 421 2.95 24.26 8.95
CA LEU A 421 1.60 23.95 8.50
C LEU A 421 0.62 23.69 9.65
N ARG A 422 1.06 23.72 10.92
CA ARG A 422 0.18 23.51 12.10
C ARG A 422 -1.05 24.42 12.16
N ARG A 423 -0.93 25.64 11.62
CA ARG A 423 -2.01 26.64 11.59
C ARG A 423 -2.66 26.76 10.21
N ALA A 424 -2.26 25.92 9.25
CA ALA A 424 -2.85 25.87 7.94
C ALA A 424 -4.13 25.05 7.97
N ARG A 425 -5.11 25.48 7.18
CA ARG A 425 -6.24 24.68 6.72
C ARG A 425 -5.98 24.18 5.31
N ARG A 426 -5.33 25.01 4.47
CA ARG A 426 -5.03 24.68 3.08
C ARG A 426 -3.79 25.41 2.57
N LEU A 427 -3.00 24.72 1.75
CA LEU A 427 -1.92 25.29 0.95
C LEU A 427 -2.08 24.81 -0.49
N ASP A 428 -2.48 25.71 -1.38
CA ASP A 428 -2.51 25.47 -2.82
C ASP A 428 -1.36 26.25 -3.49
N VAL A 429 -0.46 25.55 -4.16
CA VAL A 429 0.66 26.14 -4.90
C VAL A 429 0.48 25.84 -6.39
N ALA A 430 -0.04 26.82 -7.13
CA ALA A 430 -0.39 26.67 -8.54
C ALA A 430 0.78 26.96 -9.50
N GLY A 431 1.75 27.80 -9.10
CA GLY A 431 2.91 28.18 -9.92
C GLY A 431 4.24 27.56 -9.47
N ASP A 432 5.33 28.00 -10.09
CA ASP A 432 6.72 27.62 -9.75
C ASP A 432 7.25 28.45 -8.57
N TRP A 433 6.86 28.07 -7.34
CA TRP A 433 7.27 28.76 -6.10
C TRP A 433 8.41 28.04 -5.39
N THR A 434 9.44 28.78 -5.01
CA THR A 434 10.48 28.34 -4.08
C THR A 434 10.25 28.94 -2.69
N PHE A 435 10.33 28.13 -1.64
CA PHE A 435 10.12 28.56 -0.27
C PHE A 435 11.44 28.86 0.45
N GLY A 436 11.48 30.02 1.12
CA GLY A 436 12.54 30.38 2.06
C GLY A 436 12.49 29.56 3.35
N SER A 437 13.47 29.79 4.21
CA SER A 437 13.54 29.19 5.54
C SER A 437 12.51 29.80 6.49
N GLY A 438 11.97 28.99 7.41
CA GLY A 438 11.07 29.48 8.46
C GLY A 438 9.75 30.09 7.96
N VAL A 439 9.29 29.70 6.77
CA VAL A 439 7.97 30.11 6.26
C VAL A 439 6.87 29.41 7.05
N GLU A 440 5.80 30.14 7.39
CA GLU A 440 4.61 29.60 8.04
C GLU A 440 3.35 29.86 7.20
N VAL A 441 2.41 28.92 7.21
CA VAL A 441 1.11 29.04 6.56
C VAL A 441 0.02 29.06 7.62
N VAL A 442 -0.86 30.06 7.54
CA VAL A 442 -1.98 30.25 8.47
C VAL A 442 -3.28 30.38 7.67
N GLY A 443 -4.27 29.56 7.99
CA GLY A 443 -5.56 29.57 7.30
C GLY A 443 -5.50 28.90 5.92
N ALA A 444 -6.18 29.47 4.92
CA ALA A 444 -6.25 28.89 3.57
C ALA A 444 -5.49 29.76 2.57
N VAL A 445 -4.30 29.33 2.17
CA VAL A 445 -3.41 30.10 1.29
C VAL A 445 -3.39 29.49 -0.11
N THR A 446 -3.49 30.36 -1.12
CA THR A 446 -3.26 30.02 -2.52
C THR A 446 -2.13 30.89 -3.08
N LEU A 447 -1.09 30.26 -3.61
CA LEU A 447 -0.03 30.90 -4.38
C LEU A 447 -0.33 30.70 -5.87
N PRO A 448 -0.63 31.78 -6.62
CA PRO A 448 -1.07 31.69 -8.02
C PRO A 448 0.09 31.30 -8.95
N ASP A 449 -0.25 30.95 -10.19
CA ASP A 449 0.75 30.84 -11.25
C ASP A 449 1.07 32.22 -11.82
N GLU A 450 2.24 32.76 -11.44
CA GLU A 450 2.78 34.02 -11.94
C GLU A 450 4.21 33.87 -12.46
N GLY A 451 4.59 32.63 -12.82
CA GLY A 451 5.96 32.25 -13.17
C GLY A 451 6.88 32.06 -11.95
N PRO A 452 8.19 31.85 -12.18
CA PRO A 452 9.16 31.55 -11.14
C PRO A 452 9.19 32.61 -10.03
N SER A 453 8.77 32.22 -8.83
CA SER A 453 8.54 33.11 -7.70
C SER A 453 9.15 32.55 -6.42
N ARG A 454 9.40 33.42 -5.44
CA ARG A 454 10.01 33.04 -4.16
C ARG A 454 9.25 33.61 -2.98
N VAL A 455 8.95 32.75 -2.00
CA VAL A 455 8.51 33.18 -0.67
C VAL A 455 9.75 33.52 0.16
N PRO A 456 9.92 34.76 0.65
CA PRO A 456 11.10 35.14 1.45
C PRO A 456 11.19 34.39 2.80
N ASP A 457 12.38 34.37 3.37
CA ASP A 457 12.62 33.79 4.71
C ASP A 457 11.73 34.42 5.78
N GLY A 458 11.24 33.61 6.71
CA GLY A 458 10.41 34.04 7.84
C GLY A 458 9.02 34.55 7.46
N THR A 459 8.61 34.43 6.19
CA THR A 459 7.30 34.92 5.73
C THR A 459 6.17 34.11 6.38
N VAL A 460 5.16 34.81 6.89
CA VAL A 460 3.89 34.21 7.31
C VAL A 460 2.86 34.45 6.21
N LEU A 461 2.49 33.41 5.49
CA LEU A 461 1.42 33.43 4.50
C LEU A 461 0.08 33.28 5.23
N THR A 462 -0.84 34.22 5.01
CA THR A 462 -2.15 34.25 5.70
C THR A 462 -3.29 34.33 4.68
N GLY A 463 -4.39 33.59 4.91
CA GLY A 463 -5.56 33.57 4.02
C GLY A 463 -6.82 32.96 4.64
#